data_AF-A0A8S3ZRZ6-F1
#
_entry.id   AF-A0A8S3ZRZ6-F1
#
_cell.length_a   1.000
_cell.length_b   1.000
_cell.length_c   1.000
_cell.angle_alpha   90.00
_cell.angle_beta   90.00
_cell.angle_gamma   90.00
#
_symmetry.space_group_name_H-M   'P 1'
#
loop_
_entity.id
_entity.type
_entity.pdbx_description
1 polymer ?
#
loop_
_entity_poly.entity_id
_entity_poly.type
_entity_poly.pdbx_seq_one_letter_code
_entity_poly.pdbx_strand_id
1 'polypeptide(L)'
;MGCVLAPIACCCGSAACGLCCAACPSCKNSTASRIGYSVMLLLGSIVAIIMLIPGIRDKLNDIPGLCKGFFGHEVLNHEQCDNVVGFLAVYRVCFAMAMFFLLFCVIMIKVNSSKDPRSKIQNGFWFFKVLIMVGICVGAFFIPGGTFGHVWMVFGMIGGFLFILIQLVLLVDFAHGWAESWVEKYEETESKCYYVGLLFFTFFFYAVCLTAVVLFYIYYASGDCTLHKFFVSFNLILCVLMSVVAILPKIQEFQPRSGLLQSSIISAYVIYLTWSAMTNNPDKSCNPNLKDIFVPIVSNQTTPSNTVIAQSNVFDWQGIIALIIWLAAVLYS
;
A
#
# COMPACT_ATOMS: atom_id res chain seq x y z
N MET A 1 -17.82 3.08 -17.11
CA MET A 1 -16.64 3.97 -17.15
C MET A 1 -16.98 5.47 -17.11
N GLY A 2 -18.22 5.91 -17.37
CA GLY A 2 -18.60 7.34 -17.31
C GLY A 2 -18.68 8.00 -15.91
N CYS A 3 -18.97 7.26 -14.83
CA CYS A 3 -19.07 7.85 -13.48
C CYS A 3 -17.72 8.20 -12.83
N VAL A 4 -16.59 7.73 -13.37
CA VAL A 4 -15.25 7.98 -12.77
C VAL A 4 -14.70 9.35 -13.18
N LEU A 5 -15.07 9.85 -14.37
CA LEU A 5 -14.57 11.12 -14.90
C LEU A 5 -15.43 12.33 -14.54
N ALA A 6 -16.72 12.11 -14.24
CA ALA A 6 -17.67 13.19 -13.90
C ALA A 6 -17.32 14.00 -12.62
N PRO A 7 -16.73 13.42 -11.55
CA PRO A 7 -16.33 14.19 -10.37
C PRO A 7 -15.04 14.99 -10.59
N ILE A 8 -14.16 14.51 -11.48
CA ILE A 8 -12.84 15.12 -11.73
C ILE A 8 -12.97 16.29 -12.73
N ALA A 9 -13.84 16.16 -13.74
CA ALA A 9 -14.08 17.21 -14.73
C ALA A 9 -14.94 18.38 -14.20
N CYS A 10 -15.66 18.18 -13.09
CA CYS A 10 -16.57 19.17 -12.52
C CYS A 10 -16.11 19.58 -11.12
N CYS A 11 -15.11 20.46 -11.05
CA CYS A 11 -14.56 20.99 -9.79
C CYS A 11 -15.62 21.64 -8.87
N CYS A 12 -16.85 21.89 -9.35
CA CYS A 12 -17.92 22.57 -8.63
C CYS A 12 -19.06 21.66 -8.09
N GLY A 13 -18.85 20.35 -7.99
CA GLY A 13 -19.76 19.44 -7.29
C GLY A 13 -20.92 18.89 -8.13
N SER A 14 -21.59 17.86 -7.59
CA SER A 14 -22.60 17.05 -8.28
C SER A 14 -23.84 17.83 -8.77
N ALA A 15 -24.09 19.03 -8.25
CA ALA A 15 -25.16 19.92 -8.74
C ALA A 15 -24.80 20.62 -10.07
N ALA A 16 -23.52 20.95 -10.30
CA ALA A 16 -23.08 21.56 -11.56
C ALA A 16 -22.97 20.53 -12.70
N CYS A 17 -22.63 19.28 -12.36
CA CYS A 17 -22.49 18.19 -13.33
C CYS A 17 -23.85 17.73 -13.92
N GLY A 18 -24.95 17.93 -13.17
CA GLY A 18 -26.32 17.70 -13.68
C GLY A 18 -26.77 18.72 -14.75
N LEU A 19 -26.15 19.90 -14.81
CA LEU A 19 -26.46 20.92 -15.81
C LEU A 19 -25.59 20.80 -17.08
N CYS A 20 -24.36 20.29 -16.96
CA CYS A 20 -23.41 20.21 -18.08
C CYS A 20 -23.30 18.82 -18.73
N CYS A 21 -23.76 17.74 -18.09
CA CYS A 21 -23.65 16.37 -18.61
C CYS A 21 -24.98 15.60 -18.48
N ALA A 22 -25.91 15.82 -19.41
CA ALA A 22 -27.14 15.01 -19.53
C ALA A 22 -26.89 13.52 -19.86
N ALA A 23 -25.64 13.14 -20.17
CA ALA A 23 -25.24 11.80 -20.60
C ALA A 23 -24.61 10.93 -19.50
N CYS A 24 -24.49 11.42 -18.25
CA CYS A 24 -23.92 10.63 -17.15
C CYS A 24 -25.02 9.97 -16.30
N PRO A 25 -24.97 8.65 -16.05
CA PRO A 25 -25.96 7.96 -15.24
C PRO A 25 -25.94 8.48 -13.79
N SER A 26 -27.12 8.54 -13.15
CA SER A 26 -27.32 9.01 -11.78
C SER A 26 -26.62 8.10 -10.76
N CYS A 27 -25.33 8.33 -10.51
CA CYS A 27 -24.58 7.66 -9.45
C CYS A 27 -25.04 8.20 -8.07
N LYS A 28 -25.29 7.31 -7.09
CA LYS A 28 -25.65 7.72 -5.72
C LYS A 28 -24.54 8.62 -5.16
N ASN A 29 -24.91 9.80 -4.65
CA ASN A 29 -23.96 10.85 -4.22
C ASN A 29 -22.93 10.35 -3.17
N SER A 30 -23.32 9.35 -2.36
CA SER A 30 -22.44 8.71 -1.36
C SER A 30 -21.33 7.86 -2.01
N THR A 31 -21.66 7.04 -3.02
CA THR A 31 -20.68 6.21 -3.74
C THR A 31 -19.69 7.08 -4.52
N ALA A 32 -20.19 8.14 -5.17
CA ALA A 32 -19.34 9.11 -5.87
C ALA A 32 -18.33 9.78 -4.91
N SER A 33 -18.75 10.08 -3.68
CA SER A 33 -17.86 10.70 -2.70
C SER A 33 -16.78 9.77 -2.18
N ARG A 34 -17.08 8.48 -1.98
CA ARG A 34 -16.07 7.47 -1.64
C ARG A 34 -14.98 7.41 -2.72
N ILE A 35 -15.39 7.30 -3.98
CA ILE A 35 -14.47 7.30 -5.13
C ILE A 35 -13.65 8.58 -5.17
N GLY A 36 -14.26 9.75 -4.94
CA GLY A 36 -13.56 11.03 -4.91
C GLY A 36 -12.45 11.09 -3.85
N TYR A 37 -12.71 10.59 -2.64
CA TYR A 37 -11.70 10.50 -1.58
C TYR A 37 -10.59 9.50 -1.93
N SER A 38 -10.92 8.35 -2.53
CA SER A 38 -9.92 7.36 -2.99
C SER A 38 -9.02 7.92 -4.09
N VAL A 39 -9.58 8.66 -5.06
CA VAL A 39 -8.80 9.34 -6.11
C VAL A 39 -7.88 10.40 -5.50
N MET A 40 -8.36 11.18 -4.55
CA MET A 40 -7.57 12.20 -3.89
C MET A 40 -6.38 11.60 -3.10
N LEU A 41 -6.61 10.48 -2.40
CA LEU A 41 -5.56 9.71 -1.75
C LEU A 41 -4.54 9.18 -2.77
N LEU A 42 -5.00 8.62 -3.90
CA LEU A 42 -4.14 8.13 -4.97
C LEU A 42 -3.29 9.25 -5.60
N LEU A 43 -3.88 10.42 -5.88
CA LEU A 43 -3.14 11.56 -6.39
C LEU A 43 -2.05 12.03 -5.40
N GLY A 44 -2.36 12.07 -4.12
CA GLY A 44 -1.38 12.41 -3.09
C GLY A 44 -0.25 11.36 -2.98
N SER A 45 -0.56 10.07 -3.09
CA SER A 45 0.45 9.00 -3.18
C SER A 45 1.33 9.12 -4.43
N ILE A 46 0.76 9.48 -5.59
CA ILE A 46 1.54 9.74 -6.81
C ILE A 46 2.50 10.92 -6.59
N VAL A 47 2.05 12.00 -5.98
CA VAL A 47 2.92 13.15 -5.65
C VAL A 47 4.06 12.72 -4.72
N ALA A 48 3.78 11.88 -3.72
CA ALA A 48 4.83 11.34 -2.85
C ALA A 48 5.85 10.49 -3.62
N ILE A 49 5.40 9.61 -4.53
CA ILE A 49 6.30 8.80 -5.39
C ILE A 49 7.16 9.71 -6.29
N ILE A 50 6.57 10.77 -6.85
CA ILE A 50 7.27 11.74 -7.68
C ILE A 50 8.42 12.41 -6.89
N MET A 51 8.22 12.71 -5.60
CA MET A 51 9.27 13.28 -4.73
C MET A 51 10.45 12.34 -4.46
N LEU A 52 10.27 11.03 -4.70
CA LEU A 52 11.35 10.06 -4.59
C LEU A 52 12.22 9.99 -5.86
N ILE A 53 11.79 10.56 -6.98
CA ILE A 53 12.54 10.50 -8.25
C ILE A 53 13.83 11.33 -8.16
N PRO A 54 15.00 10.80 -8.56
CA PRO A 54 16.29 11.47 -8.41
C PRO A 54 16.33 12.88 -9.02
N GLY A 55 15.78 13.07 -10.22
CA GLY A 55 15.77 14.40 -10.88
C GLY A 55 14.93 15.47 -10.17
N ILE A 56 14.07 15.09 -9.22
CA ILE A 56 13.30 16.02 -8.38
C ILE A 56 14.02 16.28 -7.05
N ARG A 57 14.83 15.34 -6.56
CA ARG A 57 15.62 15.49 -5.32
C ARG A 57 16.55 16.70 -5.39
N ASP A 58 17.20 16.91 -6.53
CA ASP A 58 18.07 18.06 -6.78
C ASP A 58 17.34 19.39 -6.55
N LYS A 59 16.06 19.48 -6.93
CA LYS A 59 15.23 20.67 -6.72
C LYS A 59 14.70 20.79 -5.30
N LEU A 60 14.55 19.68 -4.58
CA LEU A 60 14.13 19.65 -3.19
C LEU A 60 15.25 20.13 -2.24
N ASN A 61 16.52 19.94 -2.62
CA ASN A 61 17.68 20.43 -1.86
C ASN A 61 17.69 21.96 -1.70
N ASP A 62 17.09 22.68 -2.65
CA ASP A 62 16.99 24.14 -2.63
C ASP A 62 15.90 24.68 -1.71
N ILE A 63 14.99 23.83 -1.22
CA ILE A 63 13.86 24.25 -0.39
C ILE A 63 14.34 24.50 1.06
N PRO A 64 14.13 25.71 1.62
CA PRO A 64 14.47 26.01 3.01
C PRO A 64 13.60 25.18 3.97
N GLY A 65 14.21 24.60 5.00
CA GLY A 65 13.54 23.73 5.98
C GLY A 65 13.72 22.22 5.77
N LEU A 66 14.24 21.81 4.60
CA LEU A 66 14.62 20.42 4.29
C LEU A 66 16.10 20.16 4.64
N CYS A 67 17.03 20.61 3.78
CA CYS A 67 18.48 20.44 3.98
C CYS A 67 19.13 21.65 4.66
N LYS A 68 18.73 22.85 4.23
CA LYS A 68 19.17 24.12 4.82
C LYS A 68 18.16 24.49 5.90
N GLY A 69 18.61 24.68 7.14
CA GLY A 69 17.74 25.22 8.19
C GLY A 69 17.19 26.59 7.77
N PHE A 70 15.99 26.95 8.25
CA PHE A 70 15.33 28.21 7.90
C PHE A 70 16.18 29.47 8.16
N PHE A 71 17.17 29.38 9.05
CA PHE A 71 18.09 30.46 9.43
C PHE A 71 19.55 30.22 8.99
N GLY A 72 19.79 29.40 7.96
CA GLY A 72 21.12 29.22 7.38
C GLY A 72 22.06 28.28 8.15
N HIS A 73 21.61 27.66 9.24
CA HIS A 73 22.33 26.54 9.85
C HIS A 73 22.06 25.24 9.07
N GLU A 74 23.13 24.61 8.61
CA GLU A 74 23.07 23.26 8.02
C GLU A 74 22.72 22.24 9.11
N VAL A 75 21.65 21.48 8.90
CA VAL A 75 21.19 20.44 9.84
C VAL A 75 21.89 19.10 9.56
N LEU A 76 22.30 18.89 8.30
CA LEU A 76 22.94 17.67 7.79
C LEU A 76 24.03 18.05 6.79
N ASN A 77 25.07 17.23 6.70
CA ASN A 77 26.08 17.35 5.65
C ASN A 77 25.43 17.16 4.26
N HIS A 78 25.95 17.86 3.24
CA HIS A 78 25.37 17.87 1.87
C HIS A 78 25.11 16.46 1.29
N GLU A 79 26.07 15.53 1.42
CA GLU A 79 25.92 14.14 0.96
C GLU A 79 24.88 13.34 1.75
N GLN A 80 24.74 13.61 3.05
CA GLN A 80 23.74 12.94 3.88
C GLN A 80 22.33 13.47 3.58
N CYS A 81 22.21 14.76 3.25
CA CYS A 81 20.91 15.32 2.92
C CYS A 81 20.39 14.84 1.56
N ASP A 82 21.24 14.76 0.55
CA ASP A 82 20.84 14.33 -0.79
C ASP A 82 20.22 12.92 -0.82
N ASN A 83 20.72 12.04 0.05
CA ASN A 83 20.20 10.68 0.20
C ASN A 83 18.86 10.59 0.96
N VAL A 84 18.53 11.59 1.80
CA VAL A 84 17.39 11.54 2.73
C VAL A 84 16.28 12.53 2.36
N VAL A 85 16.57 13.55 1.56
CA VAL A 85 15.67 14.67 1.23
C VAL A 85 14.34 14.19 0.63
N GLY A 86 14.38 13.18 -0.24
CA GLY A 86 13.18 12.62 -0.86
C GLY A 86 12.24 11.97 0.16
N PHE A 87 12.77 11.15 1.07
CA PHE A 87 11.99 10.53 2.14
C PHE A 87 11.39 11.58 3.10
N LEU A 88 12.17 12.62 3.40
CA LEU A 88 11.77 13.70 4.27
C LEU A 88 10.67 14.58 3.64
N ALA A 89 10.66 14.74 2.31
CA ALA A 89 9.58 15.38 1.57
C ALA A 89 8.32 14.50 1.51
N VAL A 90 8.47 13.20 1.26
CA VAL A 90 7.38 12.20 1.32
C VAL A 90 6.65 12.26 2.67
N TYR A 91 7.38 12.32 3.78
CA TYR A 91 6.78 12.45 5.11
C TYR A 91 5.88 13.67 5.27
N ARG A 92 6.22 14.81 4.65
CA ARG A 92 5.40 16.03 4.72
C ARG A 92 4.13 15.93 3.88
N VAL A 93 4.22 15.35 2.69
CA VAL A 93 3.03 15.10 1.85
C VAL A 93 2.10 14.11 2.54
N CYS A 94 2.63 13.02 3.08
CA CYS A 94 1.85 12.03 3.84
C CYS A 94 1.26 12.62 5.13
N PHE A 95 2.00 13.48 5.83
CA PHE A 95 1.49 14.24 6.96
C PHE A 95 0.30 15.12 6.58
N ALA A 96 0.41 15.87 5.48
CA ALA A 96 -0.66 16.73 5.01
C ALA A 96 -1.93 15.94 4.64
N MET A 97 -1.78 14.81 3.96
CA MET A 97 -2.89 13.90 3.68
C MET A 97 -3.52 13.37 4.97
N ALA A 98 -2.70 12.86 5.91
CA ALA A 98 -3.19 12.34 7.18
C ALA A 98 -3.96 13.40 7.97
N MET A 99 -3.44 14.62 8.06
CA MET A 99 -4.11 15.74 8.74
C MET A 99 -5.40 16.15 8.05
N PHE A 100 -5.44 16.15 6.71
CA PHE A 100 -6.66 16.41 5.96
C PHE A 100 -7.74 15.37 6.26
N PHE A 101 -7.42 14.07 6.18
CA PHE A 101 -8.37 13.01 6.46
C PHE A 101 -8.79 12.97 7.93
N LEU A 102 -7.86 13.27 8.85
CA LEU A 102 -8.16 13.39 10.27
C LEU A 102 -9.13 14.55 10.55
N LEU A 103 -8.93 15.71 9.93
CA LEU A 103 -9.84 16.85 10.03
C LEU A 103 -11.25 16.46 9.58
N PHE A 104 -11.39 15.80 8.43
CA PHE A 104 -12.69 15.33 7.94
C PHE A 104 -13.29 14.24 8.83
N CYS A 105 -12.47 13.36 9.41
CA CYS A 105 -12.91 12.38 10.39
C CYS A 105 -13.55 13.08 11.61
N VAL A 106 -12.86 14.09 12.18
CA VAL A 106 -13.34 14.86 13.34
C VAL A 106 -14.66 15.61 13.03
N ILE A 107 -14.75 16.26 11.87
CA ILE A 107 -15.98 16.98 11.45
C ILE A 107 -17.18 16.03 11.34
N MET A 108 -16.95 14.77 10.93
CA MET A 108 -17.99 13.78 10.69
C MET A 108 -18.32 12.90 11.91
N ILE A 109 -17.76 13.20 13.10
CA ILE A 109 -18.11 12.48 14.32
C ILE A 109 -19.61 12.63 14.63
N LYS A 110 -20.27 11.52 14.95
CA LYS A 110 -21.69 11.45 15.37
C LYS A 110 -22.66 12.01 14.31
N VAL A 111 -22.41 11.75 13.03
CA VAL A 111 -23.39 11.97 11.96
C VAL A 111 -24.31 10.75 11.88
N ASN A 112 -25.59 10.94 12.20
CA ASN A 112 -26.55 9.83 12.26
C ASN A 112 -27.58 9.87 11.11
N SER A 113 -27.67 11.00 10.39
CA SER A 113 -28.67 11.20 9.34
C SER A 113 -28.05 11.81 8.09
N SER A 114 -28.51 11.35 6.92
CA SER A 114 -28.12 11.92 5.63
C SER A 114 -28.63 13.36 5.41
N LYS A 115 -29.59 13.80 6.24
CA LYS A 115 -30.14 15.16 6.20
C LYS A 115 -29.31 16.18 6.96
N ASP A 116 -28.30 15.75 7.74
CA ASP A 116 -27.43 16.66 8.47
C ASP A 116 -26.72 17.62 7.50
N PRO A 117 -26.58 18.92 7.80
CA PRO A 117 -25.93 19.88 6.91
C PRO A 117 -24.48 19.49 6.57
N ARG A 118 -23.83 18.74 7.48
CA ARG A 118 -22.49 18.16 7.30
C ARG A 118 -22.43 17.18 6.11
N SER A 119 -23.53 16.53 5.74
CA SER A 119 -23.56 15.64 4.58
C SER A 119 -23.34 16.38 3.26
N LYS A 120 -23.67 17.68 3.19
CA LYS A 120 -23.37 18.54 2.03
C LYS A 120 -21.88 18.82 1.92
N ILE A 121 -21.18 18.99 3.05
CA ILE A 121 -19.73 19.14 3.09
C ILE A 121 -19.06 17.82 2.68
N GLN A 122 -19.55 16.69 3.18
CA GLN A 122 -18.98 15.37 2.85
C GLN A 122 -19.13 15.03 1.36
N ASN A 123 -20.29 15.30 0.76
CA ASN A 123 -20.56 14.91 -0.64
C ASN A 123 -20.26 16.01 -1.68
N GLY A 124 -19.98 17.25 -1.25
CA GLY A 124 -19.82 18.41 -2.11
C GLY A 124 -18.49 19.16 -1.89
N PHE A 125 -18.43 20.38 -2.44
CA PHE A 125 -17.32 21.34 -2.26
C PHE A 125 -15.91 20.78 -2.56
N TRP A 126 -15.78 19.97 -3.62
CA TRP A 126 -14.53 19.31 -4.00
C TRP A 126 -13.37 20.27 -4.26
N PHE A 127 -13.61 21.39 -4.96
CA PHE A 127 -12.58 22.42 -5.16
C PHE A 127 -11.97 22.92 -3.84
N PHE A 128 -12.81 23.27 -2.86
CA PHE A 128 -12.34 23.75 -1.56
C PHE A 128 -11.60 22.66 -0.78
N LYS A 129 -12.01 21.39 -0.90
CA LYS A 129 -11.29 20.27 -0.27
C LYS A 129 -9.88 20.14 -0.81
N VAL A 130 -9.72 20.18 -2.14
CA VAL A 130 -8.41 20.13 -2.79
C VAL A 130 -7.56 21.33 -2.36
N LEU A 131 -8.15 22.54 -2.33
CA LEU A 131 -7.45 23.74 -1.89
C LEU A 131 -6.97 23.64 -0.43
N ILE A 132 -7.81 23.14 0.48
CA ILE A 132 -7.42 22.89 1.88
C ILE A 132 -6.28 21.87 1.94
N MET A 133 -6.36 20.78 1.19
CA MET A 133 -5.31 19.75 1.16
C MET A 133 -3.98 20.30 0.65
N VAL A 134 -3.99 21.09 -0.44
CA VAL A 134 -2.79 21.77 -0.96
C VAL A 134 -2.25 22.78 0.05
N GLY A 135 -3.13 23.54 0.71
CA GLY A 135 -2.73 24.51 1.75
C GLY A 135 -2.04 23.84 2.94
N ILE A 136 -2.58 22.72 3.44
CA ILE A 136 -1.94 21.94 4.50
C ILE A 136 -0.59 21.38 4.01
N CYS A 137 -0.53 20.91 2.75
CA CYS A 137 0.70 20.40 2.15
C CYS A 137 1.80 21.46 2.10
N VAL A 138 1.50 22.65 1.56
CA VAL A 138 2.42 23.79 1.55
C VAL A 138 2.84 24.16 2.98
N GLY A 139 1.90 24.21 3.92
CA GLY A 139 2.17 24.44 5.34
C GLY A 139 3.13 23.41 5.95
N ALA A 140 3.02 22.14 5.57
CA ALA A 140 3.90 21.07 6.06
C ALA A 140 5.36 21.26 5.61
N PHE A 141 5.60 21.89 4.45
CA PHE A 141 6.96 22.23 3.99
C PHE A 141 7.64 23.31 4.84
N PHE A 142 6.88 24.13 5.57
CA PHE A 142 7.45 25.09 6.52
C PHE A 142 7.88 24.46 7.85
N ILE A 143 7.57 23.18 8.11
CA ILE A 143 8.03 22.50 9.32
C ILE A 143 9.54 22.23 9.18
N PRO A 144 10.39 22.77 10.08
CA PRO A 144 11.83 22.56 10.00
C PRO A 144 12.20 21.09 10.24
N GLY A 145 13.29 20.66 9.60
CA GLY A 145 13.91 19.36 9.87
C GLY A 145 14.35 19.18 11.33
N GLY A 146 14.65 17.94 11.72
CA GLY A 146 15.02 17.58 13.09
C GLY A 146 14.17 16.42 13.61
N THR A 147 13.53 16.59 14.77
CA THR A 147 12.72 15.56 15.45
C THR A 147 11.48 15.11 14.66
N PHE A 148 10.99 15.93 13.72
CA PHE A 148 9.82 15.63 12.91
C PHE A 148 9.93 14.27 12.18
N GLY A 149 11.07 13.99 11.55
CA GLY A 149 11.27 12.74 10.80
C GLY A 149 11.16 11.49 11.68
N HIS A 150 11.77 11.53 12.87
CA HIS A 150 11.71 10.42 13.82
C HIS A 150 10.31 10.22 14.40
N VAL A 151 9.63 11.31 14.80
CA VAL A 151 8.26 11.24 15.31
C VAL A 151 7.32 10.68 14.26
N TRP A 152 7.41 11.18 13.01
CA TRP A 152 6.54 10.74 11.93
C TRP A 152 6.80 9.29 11.51
N MET A 153 8.05 8.81 11.60
CA MET A 153 8.38 7.40 11.43
C MET A 153 7.61 6.52 12.43
N VAL A 154 7.57 6.88 13.71
CA VAL A 154 6.83 6.10 14.73
C VAL A 154 5.32 6.11 14.45
N PHE A 155 4.74 7.27 14.12
CA PHE A 155 3.33 7.35 13.71
C PHE A 155 3.06 6.50 12.46
N GLY A 156 3.96 6.52 11.48
CA GLY A 156 3.90 5.71 10.27
C GLY A 156 3.97 4.22 10.54
N MET A 157 4.83 3.77 11.47
CA MET A 157 4.91 2.37 11.88
C MET A 157 3.61 1.88 12.53
N ILE A 158 3.06 2.67 13.47
CA ILE A 158 1.79 2.32 14.14
C ILE A 158 0.64 2.32 13.13
N GLY A 159 0.55 3.34 12.28
CA GLY A 159 -0.47 3.44 11.24
C GLY A 159 -0.37 2.33 10.21
N GLY A 160 0.85 1.97 9.79
CA GLY A 160 1.12 0.86 8.87
C GLY A 160 0.71 -0.50 9.46
N PHE A 161 1.01 -0.75 10.74
CA PHE A 161 0.55 -1.94 11.44
C PHE A 161 -0.99 -2.04 11.46
N LEU A 162 -1.69 -0.97 11.85
CA LEU A 162 -3.15 -0.93 11.85
C LEU A 162 -3.73 -1.11 10.44
N PHE A 163 -3.11 -0.50 9.43
CA PHE A 163 -3.56 -0.61 8.05
C PHE A 163 -3.37 -2.04 7.51
N ILE A 164 -2.27 -2.73 7.82
CA ILE A 164 -2.06 -4.14 7.44
C ILE A 164 -3.15 -5.04 8.01
N LEU A 165 -3.62 -4.78 9.25
CA LEU A 165 -4.74 -5.53 9.84
C LEU A 165 -6.06 -5.27 9.10
N ILE A 166 -6.37 -4.00 8.79
CA ILE A 166 -7.56 -3.66 8.00
C ILE A 166 -7.48 -4.29 6.61
N GLN A 167 -6.32 -4.20 5.97
CA GLN A 167 -6.06 -4.78 4.65
C GLN A 167 -6.22 -6.30 4.66
N LEU A 168 -5.79 -6.99 5.72
CA LEU A 168 -6.01 -8.42 5.89
C LEU A 168 -7.51 -8.75 5.99
N VAL A 169 -8.28 -7.98 6.76
CA VAL A 169 -9.74 -8.19 6.89
C VAL A 169 -10.44 -7.99 5.54
N LEU A 170 -10.10 -6.93 4.80
CA LEU A 170 -10.65 -6.68 3.46
C LEU A 170 -10.28 -7.80 2.48
N LEU A 171 -9.05 -8.32 2.56
CA LEU A 171 -8.60 -9.41 1.71
C LEU A 171 -9.35 -10.72 2.01
N VAL A 172 -9.59 -11.03 3.29
CA VAL A 172 -10.40 -12.18 3.72
C VAL A 172 -11.81 -12.06 3.18
N ASP A 173 -12.46 -10.90 3.38
CA ASP A 173 -13.81 -10.64 2.88
C ASP A 173 -13.90 -10.76 1.35
N PHE A 174 -12.93 -10.20 0.63
CA PHE A 174 -12.81 -10.36 -0.82
C PHE A 174 -12.67 -11.83 -1.24
N ALA A 175 -11.81 -12.59 -0.55
CA ALA A 175 -11.59 -14.00 -0.87
C ALA A 175 -12.85 -14.85 -0.63
N HIS A 176 -13.59 -14.57 0.45
CA HIS A 176 -14.91 -15.17 0.67
C HIS A 176 -15.87 -14.75 -0.43
N GLY A 177 -16.07 -13.46 -0.67
CA GLY A 177 -16.99 -12.95 -1.70
C GLY A 177 -16.72 -13.50 -3.10
N TRP A 178 -15.45 -13.68 -3.48
CA TRP A 178 -15.09 -14.35 -4.73
C TRP A 178 -15.54 -15.81 -4.72
N ALA A 179 -15.13 -16.59 -3.70
CA ALA A 179 -15.48 -18.00 -3.61
C ALA A 179 -17.00 -18.20 -3.66
N GLU A 180 -17.75 -17.43 -2.88
CA GLU A 180 -19.21 -17.50 -2.83
C GLU A 180 -19.84 -17.16 -4.19
N SER A 181 -19.39 -16.09 -4.86
CA SER A 181 -19.93 -15.69 -6.16
C SER A 181 -19.73 -16.76 -7.24
N TRP A 182 -18.61 -17.47 -7.22
CA TRP A 182 -18.32 -18.51 -8.21
C TRP A 182 -19.04 -19.82 -7.91
N VAL A 183 -19.20 -20.16 -6.63
CA VAL A 183 -20.00 -21.32 -6.20
C VAL A 183 -21.47 -21.09 -6.54
N GLU A 184 -22.03 -19.91 -6.25
CA GLU A 184 -23.42 -19.57 -6.59
C GLU A 184 -23.68 -19.64 -8.11
N LYS A 185 -22.79 -19.08 -8.92
CA LYS A 185 -22.90 -19.17 -10.40
C LYS A 185 -22.78 -20.59 -10.93
N TYR A 186 -21.99 -21.42 -10.27
CA TYR A 186 -21.91 -22.85 -10.60
C TYR A 186 -23.22 -23.56 -10.29
N GLU A 187 -23.83 -23.30 -9.12
CA GLU A 187 -25.11 -23.88 -8.72
C GLU A 187 -26.27 -23.41 -9.62
N GLU A 188 -26.28 -22.15 -10.05
CA GLU A 188 -27.34 -21.59 -10.90
C GLU A 188 -27.22 -21.99 -12.38
N THR A 189 -26.01 -21.99 -12.93
CA THR A 189 -25.80 -22.19 -14.38
C THR A 189 -25.44 -23.66 -14.71
N GLU A 190 -25.15 -24.48 -13.70
CA GLU A 190 -24.51 -25.83 -13.82
C GLU A 190 -23.24 -25.84 -14.69
N SER A 191 -22.66 -24.65 -14.94
CA SER A 191 -21.49 -24.51 -15.79
C SER A 191 -20.24 -24.90 -15.03
N LYS A 192 -19.67 -26.05 -15.38
CA LYS A 192 -18.41 -26.57 -14.82
C LYS A 192 -17.23 -25.59 -14.93
N CYS A 193 -17.33 -24.56 -15.77
CA CYS A 193 -16.30 -23.54 -15.94
C CYS A 193 -15.96 -22.81 -14.63
N TYR A 194 -16.97 -22.43 -13.82
CA TYR A 194 -16.73 -21.72 -12.56
C TYR A 194 -16.03 -22.60 -11.52
N TYR A 195 -16.39 -23.88 -11.45
CA TYR A 195 -15.74 -24.84 -10.56
C TYR A 195 -14.29 -25.12 -10.97
N VAL A 196 -14.05 -25.35 -12.28
CA VAL A 196 -12.68 -25.52 -12.82
C VAL A 196 -11.84 -24.27 -12.59
N GLY A 197 -12.42 -23.08 -12.77
CA GLY A 197 -11.76 -21.83 -12.46
C GLY A 197 -11.37 -21.73 -10.99
N LEU A 198 -12.28 -22.06 -10.06
CA LEU A 198 -12.02 -21.99 -8.62
C LEU A 198 -10.84 -22.89 -8.22
N LEU A 199 -10.81 -24.12 -8.75
CA LEU A 199 -9.68 -25.03 -8.57
C LEU A 199 -8.39 -24.47 -9.16
N PHE A 200 -8.43 -23.96 -10.40
CA PHE A 200 -7.26 -23.39 -11.06
C PHE A 200 -6.63 -22.27 -10.23
N PHE A 201 -7.41 -21.29 -9.77
CA PHE A 201 -6.88 -20.19 -8.95
C PHE A 201 -6.35 -20.66 -7.61
N THR A 202 -7.02 -21.63 -6.98
CA THR A 202 -6.54 -22.23 -5.73
C THR A 202 -5.17 -22.88 -5.91
N PHE A 203 -5.01 -23.74 -6.93
CA PHE A 203 -3.72 -24.37 -7.23
C PHE A 203 -2.67 -23.35 -7.63
N PHE A 204 -3.03 -22.34 -8.41
CA PHE A 204 -2.14 -21.26 -8.81
C PHE A 204 -1.56 -20.51 -7.61
N PHE A 205 -2.40 -20.07 -6.66
CA PHE A 205 -1.92 -19.36 -5.48
C PHE A 205 -1.02 -20.23 -4.60
N TYR A 206 -1.35 -21.51 -4.39
CA TYR A 206 -0.46 -22.41 -3.67
C TYR A 206 0.88 -22.67 -4.39
N ALA A 207 0.86 -22.79 -5.73
CA ALA A 207 2.08 -22.94 -6.51
C ALA A 207 2.97 -21.69 -6.39
N VAL A 208 2.39 -20.49 -6.40
CA VAL A 208 3.10 -19.23 -6.15
C VAL A 208 3.69 -19.21 -4.75
N CYS A 209 2.93 -19.59 -3.71
CA CYS A 209 3.41 -19.68 -2.33
C CYS A 209 4.60 -20.64 -2.21
N LEU A 210 4.49 -21.85 -2.78
CA LEU A 210 5.54 -22.86 -2.71
C LEU A 210 6.81 -22.38 -3.43
N THR A 211 6.65 -21.81 -4.63
CA THR A 211 7.77 -21.25 -5.39
C THR A 211 8.46 -20.13 -4.61
N ALA A 212 7.70 -19.21 -4.02
CA ALA A 212 8.24 -18.12 -3.21
C ALA A 212 9.02 -18.64 -1.99
N VAL A 213 8.48 -19.64 -1.28
CA VAL A 213 9.17 -20.26 -0.13
C VAL A 213 10.49 -20.91 -0.55
N VAL A 214 10.51 -21.63 -1.69
CA VAL A 214 11.75 -22.21 -2.23
C VAL A 214 12.77 -21.11 -2.53
N LEU A 215 12.35 -20.01 -3.16
CA LEU A 215 13.22 -18.86 -3.43
C LEU A 215 13.73 -18.21 -2.13
N PHE A 216 12.92 -18.12 -1.08
CA PHE A 216 13.35 -17.58 0.22
C PHE A 216 14.45 -18.44 0.84
N TYR A 217 14.34 -19.77 0.77
CA TYR A 217 15.39 -20.65 1.27
C TYR A 217 16.70 -20.54 0.48
N ILE A 218 16.62 -20.38 -0.84
CA ILE A 218 17.80 -20.26 -1.71
C ILE A 218 18.50 -18.91 -1.51
N TYR A 219 17.75 -17.80 -1.50
CA TYR A 219 18.34 -16.46 -1.56
C TYR A 219 18.44 -15.74 -0.22
N TYR A 220 17.49 -15.93 0.69
CA TYR A 220 17.42 -15.18 1.95
C TYR A 220 17.82 -16.02 3.17
N ALA A 221 17.78 -17.34 3.07
CA ALA A 221 18.04 -18.24 4.20
C ALA A 221 19.20 -19.24 3.94
N SER A 222 20.09 -18.93 3.00
CA SER A 222 21.35 -19.66 2.80
C SER A 222 22.35 -19.39 3.95
N GLY A 223 23.20 -20.37 4.26
CA GLY A 223 24.26 -20.20 5.27
C GLY A 223 23.73 -20.08 6.72
N ASP A 224 24.26 -19.11 7.49
CA ASP A 224 24.02 -18.94 8.93
C ASP A 224 22.83 -18.04 9.29
N CYS A 225 21.96 -17.74 8.32
CA CYS A 225 20.76 -16.92 8.48
C CYS A 225 19.61 -17.65 9.22
N THR A 226 19.87 -18.05 10.46
CA THR A 226 18.96 -18.83 11.31
C THR A 226 17.60 -18.14 11.54
N LEU A 227 17.61 -16.81 11.69
CA LEU A 227 16.40 -16.01 11.88
C LEU A 227 15.46 -16.07 10.68
N HIS A 228 15.99 -15.94 9.46
CA HIS A 228 15.21 -16.06 8.22
C HIS A 228 14.67 -17.49 8.06
N LYS A 229 15.50 -18.52 8.34
CA LYS A 229 15.04 -19.92 8.34
C LYS A 229 13.87 -20.13 9.30
N PHE A 230 13.93 -19.55 10.50
CA PHE A 230 12.85 -19.65 11.48
C PHE A 230 11.57 -18.99 10.96
N PHE A 231 11.61 -17.73 10.53
CA PHE A 231 10.42 -17.01 10.07
C PHE A 231 9.77 -17.64 8.84
N VAL A 232 10.56 -18.11 7.86
CA VAL A 232 10.03 -18.79 6.68
C VAL A 232 9.36 -20.11 7.07
N SER A 233 10.04 -20.94 7.89
CA SER A 233 9.50 -22.24 8.32
C SER A 233 8.24 -22.07 9.17
N PHE A 234 8.24 -21.13 10.11
CA PHE A 234 7.13 -20.86 11.00
C PHE A 234 5.89 -20.38 10.24
N ASN A 235 6.04 -19.40 9.34
CA ASN A 235 4.93 -18.92 8.52
C ASN A 235 4.42 -19.99 7.55
N LEU A 236 5.30 -20.83 6.99
CA LEU A 236 4.89 -21.96 6.15
C LEU A 236 4.02 -22.94 6.95
N ILE A 237 4.42 -23.31 8.17
CA ILE A 237 3.64 -24.19 9.05
C ILE A 237 2.27 -23.58 9.34
N LEU A 238 2.21 -22.28 9.65
CA LEU A 238 0.92 -21.59 9.87
C LEU A 238 0.03 -21.60 8.63
N CYS A 239 0.58 -21.41 7.42
CA CYS A 239 -0.17 -21.49 6.17
C CYS A 239 -0.73 -22.90 5.93
N VAL A 240 0.05 -23.95 6.22
CA VAL A 240 -0.40 -25.35 6.12
C VAL A 240 -1.51 -25.64 7.13
N LEU A 241 -1.32 -25.24 8.40
CA LEU A 241 -2.34 -25.40 9.45
C LEU A 241 -3.65 -24.70 9.07
N MET A 242 -3.57 -23.45 8.59
CA MET A 242 -4.74 -22.70 8.12
C MET A 242 -5.46 -23.42 6.97
N SER A 243 -4.71 -23.99 6.03
CA SER A 243 -5.26 -24.73 4.89
C SER A 243 -5.96 -26.02 5.34
N VAL A 244 -5.40 -26.73 6.33
CA VAL A 244 -6.03 -27.91 6.94
C VAL A 244 -7.32 -27.51 7.67
N VAL A 245 -7.27 -26.46 8.49
CA VAL A 245 -8.43 -25.93 9.22
C VAL A 245 -9.56 -25.53 8.25
N ALA A 246 -9.24 -24.94 7.10
CA ALA A 246 -10.25 -24.54 6.10
C ALA A 246 -11.05 -25.71 5.50
N ILE A 247 -10.53 -26.94 5.51
CA ILE A 247 -11.20 -28.13 4.96
C ILE A 247 -11.78 -29.07 6.02
N LEU A 248 -11.63 -28.74 7.31
CA LEU A 248 -12.15 -29.59 8.37
C LEU A 248 -13.69 -29.68 8.27
N PRO A 249 -14.27 -30.90 8.23
CA PRO A 249 -15.72 -31.08 8.10
C PRO A 249 -16.51 -30.33 9.17
N LYS A 250 -15.97 -30.28 10.40
CA LYS A 250 -16.58 -29.55 11.51
C LYS A 250 -16.70 -28.05 11.29
N ILE A 251 -15.77 -27.44 10.54
CA ILE A 251 -15.84 -26.02 10.21
C ILE A 251 -16.80 -25.78 9.05
N GLN A 252 -16.81 -26.69 8.08
CA GLN A 252 -17.74 -26.65 6.95
C GLN A 252 -19.21 -26.87 7.37
N GLU A 253 -19.45 -27.61 8.46
CA GLU A 253 -20.80 -27.74 9.08
C GLU A 253 -21.35 -26.36 9.52
N PHE A 254 -20.52 -25.48 10.08
CA PHE A 254 -20.93 -24.14 10.53
C PHE A 254 -20.82 -23.07 9.43
N GLN A 255 -19.88 -23.25 8.51
CA GLN A 255 -19.65 -22.33 7.38
C GLN A 255 -19.42 -23.14 6.09
N PRO A 256 -20.50 -23.53 5.38
CA PRO A 256 -20.42 -24.44 4.22
C PRO A 256 -19.68 -23.83 3.02
N ARG A 257 -19.54 -22.50 3.00
CA ARG A 257 -18.81 -21.76 1.97
C ARG A 257 -17.31 -21.57 2.29
N SER A 258 -16.82 -22.14 3.39
CA SER A 258 -15.38 -22.22 3.67
C SER A 258 -14.71 -23.20 2.71
N GLY A 259 -13.63 -22.74 2.07
CA GLY A 259 -12.92 -23.52 1.06
C GLY A 259 -11.43 -23.20 0.99
N LEU A 260 -10.78 -23.88 0.06
CA LEU A 260 -9.33 -23.83 -0.09
C LEU A 260 -8.84 -22.57 -0.82
N LEU A 261 -9.74 -21.90 -1.58
CA LEU A 261 -9.42 -20.65 -2.26
C LEU A 261 -9.08 -19.55 -1.26
N GLN A 262 -9.88 -19.39 -0.20
CA GLN A 262 -9.63 -18.34 0.79
C GLN A 262 -8.28 -18.57 1.50
N SER A 263 -8.00 -19.79 1.96
CA SER A 263 -6.72 -20.11 2.60
C SER A 263 -5.52 -19.92 1.67
N SER A 264 -5.66 -20.19 0.37
CA SER A 264 -4.59 -20.00 -0.62
C SER A 264 -4.21 -18.53 -0.81
N ILE A 265 -5.19 -17.63 -0.90
CA ILE A 265 -4.98 -16.18 -1.07
C ILE A 265 -4.35 -15.59 0.20
N ILE A 266 -4.85 -15.97 1.38
CA ILE A 266 -4.29 -15.51 2.65
C ILE A 266 -2.86 -16.03 2.84
N SER A 267 -2.58 -17.29 2.47
CA SER A 267 -1.22 -17.82 2.48
C SER A 267 -0.28 -16.99 1.59
N ALA A 268 -0.72 -16.62 0.38
CA ALA A 268 0.08 -15.79 -0.52
C ALA A 268 0.41 -14.42 0.09
N TYR A 269 -0.56 -13.82 0.80
CA TYR A 269 -0.35 -12.55 1.50
C TYR A 269 0.61 -12.69 2.68
N VAL A 270 0.52 -13.76 3.48
CA VAL A 270 1.47 -14.04 4.57
C VAL A 270 2.89 -14.23 4.05
N ILE A 271 3.05 -14.97 2.96
CA ILE A 271 4.35 -15.17 2.29
C ILE A 271 4.89 -13.84 1.74
N TYR A 272 4.04 -12.98 1.17
CA TYR A 272 4.41 -11.63 0.75
C TYR A 272 4.88 -10.75 1.94
N LEU A 273 4.15 -10.74 3.06
CA LEU A 273 4.56 -9.99 4.25
C LEU A 273 5.88 -10.52 4.83
N THR A 274 6.10 -11.84 4.77
CA THR A 274 7.36 -12.47 5.19
C THR A 274 8.52 -11.98 4.33
N TRP A 275 8.35 -11.93 2.99
CA TRP A 275 9.34 -11.37 2.08
C TRP A 275 9.63 -9.88 2.34
N SER A 276 8.56 -9.10 2.53
CA SER A 276 8.66 -7.68 2.85
C SER A 276 9.45 -7.46 4.14
N ALA A 277 9.27 -8.29 5.17
CA ALA A 277 10.02 -8.19 6.42
C ALA A 277 11.51 -8.56 6.24
N MET A 278 11.81 -9.66 5.55
CA MET A 278 13.19 -10.13 5.34
C MET A 278 14.04 -9.17 4.49
N THR A 279 13.43 -8.52 3.49
CA THR A 279 14.13 -7.55 2.63
C THR A 279 14.55 -6.28 3.38
N ASN A 280 13.98 -6.04 4.57
CA ASN A 280 14.35 -4.94 5.46
C ASN A 280 15.37 -5.34 6.54
N ASN A 281 15.94 -6.56 6.48
CA ASN A 281 16.99 -6.98 7.40
C ASN A 281 18.30 -6.21 7.13
N PRO A 282 18.94 -5.62 8.16
CA PRO A 282 20.16 -4.83 7.99
C PRO A 282 21.41 -5.70 7.70
N ASP A 283 21.38 -6.99 8.03
CA ASP A 283 22.49 -7.90 7.76
C ASP A 283 22.50 -8.31 6.28
N LYS A 284 23.47 -7.78 5.54
CA LYS A 284 23.64 -7.99 4.10
C LYS A 284 24.00 -9.43 3.74
N SER A 285 24.56 -10.19 4.69
CA SER A 285 24.85 -11.62 4.47
C SER A 285 23.56 -12.43 4.24
N CYS A 286 22.47 -12.01 4.90
CA CYS A 286 21.15 -12.63 4.83
C CYS A 286 20.18 -11.88 3.90
N ASN A 287 20.60 -10.76 3.33
CA ASN A 287 19.84 -9.92 2.42
C ASN A 287 20.73 -9.50 1.24
N PRO A 288 21.08 -10.44 0.34
CA PRO A 288 21.84 -10.10 -0.85
C PRO A 288 21.02 -9.17 -1.73
N ASN A 289 21.62 -8.08 -2.21
CA ASN A 289 20.92 -7.21 -3.16
C ASN A 289 20.65 -8.01 -4.45
N LEU A 290 19.53 -7.76 -5.13
CA LEU A 290 19.22 -8.38 -6.43
C LEU A 290 20.37 -8.25 -7.45
N LYS A 291 21.22 -7.23 -7.33
CA LYS A 291 22.43 -7.04 -8.15
C LYS A 291 23.51 -8.10 -7.90
N ASP A 292 23.67 -8.55 -6.66
CA ASP A 292 24.63 -9.60 -6.29
C ASP A 292 24.15 -10.99 -6.73
N ILE A 293 22.85 -11.12 -7.05
CA ILE A 293 22.23 -12.36 -7.54
C ILE A 293 22.33 -12.50 -9.07
N PHE A 294 22.23 -11.39 -9.82
CA PHE A 294 22.22 -11.39 -11.29
C PHE A 294 23.56 -11.06 -11.95
N VAL A 295 24.58 -10.62 -11.21
CA VAL A 295 25.94 -10.40 -11.72
C VAL A 295 26.87 -11.47 -11.15
N PRO A 296 27.30 -12.48 -11.93
CA PRO A 296 28.36 -13.37 -11.49
C PRO A 296 29.63 -12.55 -11.30
N ILE A 297 30.13 -12.55 -10.06
CA ILE A 297 31.35 -11.85 -9.66
C ILE A 297 32.52 -12.39 -10.50
N VAL A 298 32.99 -11.61 -11.47
CA VAL A 298 34.36 -11.73 -11.97
C VAL A 298 35.25 -11.14 -10.88
N SER A 299 35.80 -12.01 -10.04
CA SER A 299 36.76 -11.64 -9.01
C SER A 299 38.03 -11.10 -9.67
N ASN A 300 38.37 -9.85 -9.39
CA ASN A 300 39.73 -9.39 -9.10
C ASN A 300 39.74 -7.88 -8.87
N GLN A 301 39.79 -7.44 -7.61
CA GLN A 301 40.91 -6.67 -7.05
C GLN A 301 40.57 -6.08 -5.67
N THR A 302 41.58 -6.18 -4.81
CA THR A 302 41.75 -5.65 -3.46
C THR A 302 41.60 -4.13 -3.33
N THR A 303 40.77 -3.64 -2.40
CA THR A 303 41.05 -2.45 -1.54
C THR A 303 39.93 -2.25 -0.50
N PRO A 304 40.24 -1.92 0.77
CA PRO A 304 39.24 -1.60 1.78
C PRO A 304 38.91 -0.11 1.70
N SER A 305 37.67 0.23 1.35
CA SER A 305 37.16 1.60 1.51
C SER A 305 35.68 1.53 1.83
N ASN A 306 35.34 2.10 2.99
CA ASN A 306 33.99 2.29 3.49
C ASN A 306 33.23 3.25 2.55
N THR A 307 32.63 2.71 1.49
CA THR A 307 31.66 3.43 0.66
C THR A 307 30.26 3.02 1.07
N VAL A 308 29.57 3.92 1.77
CA VAL A 308 28.14 3.86 2.01
C VAL A 308 27.44 4.06 0.65
N ILE A 309 27.01 2.93 0.10
CA ILE A 309 26.01 2.68 -0.97
C ILE A 309 25.52 3.93 -1.73
N ALA A 310 26.05 4.15 -2.93
CA ALA A 310 25.30 4.81 -4.00
C ALA A 310 24.17 3.85 -4.46
N GLN A 311 22.95 4.10 -3.99
CA GLN A 311 21.76 3.32 -4.35
C GLN A 311 21.36 3.66 -5.80
N SER A 312 22.08 3.07 -6.76
CA SER A 312 21.73 3.12 -8.17
C SER A 312 20.48 2.26 -8.42
N ASN A 313 19.37 2.90 -8.78
CA ASN A 313 18.15 2.35 -9.43
C ASN A 313 18.01 0.82 -9.45
N VAL A 314 17.70 0.20 -8.30
CA VAL A 314 17.05 -1.12 -8.31
C VAL A 314 15.56 -0.84 -8.43
N PHE A 315 14.91 -1.44 -9.43
CA PHE A 315 13.46 -1.39 -9.57
C PHE A 315 12.84 -2.07 -8.34
N ASP A 316 12.25 -1.28 -7.44
CA ASP A 316 11.70 -1.76 -6.17
C ASP A 316 10.39 -2.53 -6.42
N TRP A 317 10.53 -3.79 -6.82
CA TRP A 317 9.41 -4.69 -7.10
C TRP A 317 8.53 -4.90 -5.86
N GLN A 318 9.13 -4.87 -4.66
CA GLN A 318 8.41 -4.96 -3.40
C GLN A 318 7.50 -3.74 -3.21
N GLY A 319 8.02 -2.53 -3.40
CA GLY A 319 7.24 -1.29 -3.34
C GLY A 319 6.09 -1.26 -4.35
N ILE A 320 6.30 -1.77 -5.58
CA ILE A 320 5.24 -1.81 -6.61
C ILE A 320 4.14 -2.81 -6.25
N ILE A 321 4.50 -4.02 -5.80
CA ILE A 321 3.52 -4.99 -5.34
C ILE A 321 2.73 -4.40 -4.16
N ALA A 322 3.40 -3.75 -3.20
CA ALA A 322 2.74 -3.10 -2.06
C ALA A 322 1.68 -2.08 -2.53
N LEU A 323 2.03 -1.23 -3.51
CA LEU A 323 1.13 -0.23 -4.07
C LEU A 323 -0.07 -0.86 -4.80
N ILE A 324 0.12 -1.98 -5.51
CA ILE A 324 -0.97 -2.70 -6.18
C ILE A 324 -1.94 -3.29 -5.15
N ILE A 325 -1.42 -3.98 -4.13
CA ILE A 325 -2.27 -4.58 -3.08
C ILE A 325 -2.98 -3.47 -2.29
N TRP A 326 -2.29 -2.37 -1.98
CA TRP A 326 -2.89 -1.20 -1.34
C TRP A 326 -4.02 -0.60 -2.17
N LEU A 327 -3.79 -0.38 -3.47
CA LEU A 327 -4.79 0.18 -4.37
C LEU A 327 -6.00 -0.75 -4.50
N ALA A 328 -5.78 -2.06 -4.63
CA ALA A 328 -6.85 -3.04 -4.67
C ALA A 328 -7.70 -2.99 -3.38
N ALA A 329 -7.06 -2.92 -2.21
CA ALA A 329 -7.76 -2.81 -0.93
C ALA A 329 -8.59 -1.52 -0.82
N VAL A 330 -8.04 -0.37 -1.24
CA VAL A 330 -8.73 0.94 -1.23
C VAL A 330 -9.90 0.98 -2.22
N LEU A 331 -9.80 0.28 -3.35
CA LEU A 331 -10.90 0.19 -4.32
C LEU A 331 -11.99 -0.79 -3.89
N TYR A 332 -11.65 -1.79 -3.08
CA TYR A 332 -12.60 -2.77 -2.56
C TYR A 332 -13.42 -2.22 -1.37
N SER A 333 -12.82 -1.39 -0.51
CA SER A 333 -13.49 -0.77 0.65
C SER A 333 -14.61 0.21 0.29
#